data_AF-A0A2N5GIE1-F1
#
_entry.id   AF-A0A2N5GIE1-F1
#
_cell.length_a   1.000
_cell.length_b   1.000
_cell.length_c   1.000
_cell.angle_alpha   90.00
_cell.angle_beta   90.00
_cell.angle_gamma   90.00
#
_symmetry.space_group_name_H-M   'P 1'
#
loop_
_entity.id
_entity.type
_entity.pdbx_description
1 polymer ?
#
loop_
_entity_poly.entity_id
_entity_poly.type
_entity_poly.pdbx_seq_one_letter_code
_entity_poly.pdbx_strand_id
1 'polypeptide(L)'
;MLKTSTQLKNHDKIEAILKEMVKYAYEEIKDEPVLLCLECSDVDLYVAASNHEELEDALKENFELDEFGEVIDLEAYQELFYELNDHFVELHKLSGYFDFFPEGVYDVNGEKRESETDMLAVKGKFYAPFEDALND
;
A
#
# COMPACT_ATOMS: atom_id res chain seq x y z
N MET A 1 -10.44 -10.27 -2.61
CA MET A 1 -9.86 -11.63 -2.67
C MET A 1 -8.40 -11.53 -3.08
N LEU A 2 -7.52 -11.54 -2.07
CA LEU A 2 -6.07 -11.73 -2.22
C LEU A 2 -5.79 -12.88 -3.18
N LYS A 3 -4.95 -12.61 -4.19
CA LYS A 3 -4.45 -13.64 -5.12
C LYS A 3 -3.05 -13.99 -4.66
N THR A 4 -2.93 -15.08 -3.91
CA THR A 4 -1.67 -15.54 -3.35
C THR A 4 -1.36 -16.95 -3.84
N SER A 5 -0.09 -17.26 -4.08
CA SER A 5 0.40 -18.60 -4.35
C SER A 5 0.25 -19.51 -3.12
N THR A 6 0.40 -18.91 -1.93
CA THR A 6 0.14 -19.59 -0.65
C THR A 6 -1.36 -19.66 -0.38
N GLN A 7 -1.87 -20.85 -0.03
CA GLN A 7 -3.26 -21.01 0.36
C GLN A 7 -3.49 -20.49 1.79
N LEU A 8 -4.10 -19.32 1.89
CA LEU A 8 -4.40 -18.67 3.18
C LEU A 8 -5.61 -19.31 3.87
N LYS A 9 -5.43 -19.72 5.14
CA LYS A 9 -6.49 -20.24 6.02
C LYS A 9 -7.38 -19.13 6.59
N ASN A 10 -6.82 -17.94 6.76
CA ASN A 10 -7.42 -16.78 7.44
C ASN A 10 -7.50 -15.55 6.51
N HIS A 11 -7.85 -15.79 5.24
CA HIS A 11 -7.90 -14.79 4.18
C HIS A 11 -8.64 -13.49 4.57
N ASP A 12 -9.86 -13.60 5.09
CA ASP A 12 -10.67 -12.44 5.49
C ASP A 12 -10.01 -11.61 6.60
N LYS A 13 -9.27 -12.25 7.51
CA LYS A 13 -8.55 -11.58 8.59
C LYS A 13 -7.41 -10.73 8.03
N ILE A 14 -6.60 -11.31 7.14
CA ILE A 14 -5.49 -10.60 6.49
C ILE A 14 -6.02 -9.44 5.65
N GLU A 15 -7.08 -9.65 4.85
CA GLU A 15 -7.66 -8.58 4.03
C GLU A 15 -8.23 -7.44 4.89
N ALA A 16 -8.80 -7.74 6.06
CA ALA A 16 -9.28 -6.73 7.01
C ALA A 16 -8.13 -5.91 7.61
N ILE A 17 -7.04 -6.55 8.04
CA ILE A 17 -5.86 -5.87 8.59
C ILE A 17 -5.24 -4.95 7.54
N LEU A 18 -5.05 -5.42 6.31
CA LEU A 18 -4.49 -4.60 5.22
C LEU A 18 -5.36 -3.36 4.95
N LYS A 19 -6.68 -3.51 4.90
CA LYS A 19 -7.61 -2.38 4.73
C LYS A 19 -7.55 -1.39 5.89
N GLU A 20 -7.39 -1.87 7.11
CA GLU A 20 -7.22 -1.02 8.29
C GLU A 20 -5.91 -0.24 8.22
N MET A 21 -4.81 -0.87 7.80
CA MET A 21 -3.53 -0.20 7.58
C MET A 21 -3.63 0.91 6.53
N VAL A 22 -4.30 0.67 5.39
CA VAL A 22 -4.55 1.72 4.38
C VAL A 22 -5.35 2.88 4.97
N LYS A 23 -6.40 2.57 5.74
CA LYS A 23 -7.21 3.60 6.41
C LYS A 23 -6.37 4.39 7.42
N TYR A 24 -5.54 3.72 8.21
CA TYR A 24 -4.65 4.37 9.18
C TYR A 24 -3.67 5.31 8.48
N ALA A 25 -3.02 4.85 7.41
CA ALA A 25 -2.12 5.68 6.60
C ALA A 25 -2.84 6.93 6.06
N TYR A 26 -4.09 6.80 5.59
CA TYR A 26 -4.91 7.94 5.20
C TYR A 26 -5.18 8.90 6.36
N GLU A 27 -5.60 8.39 7.52
CA GLU A 27 -5.96 9.23 8.67
C GLU A 27 -4.78 10.07 9.18
N GLU A 28 -3.56 9.56 9.08
CA GLU A 28 -2.32 10.26 9.47
C GLU A 28 -2.04 11.48 8.57
N ILE A 29 -2.37 11.41 7.28
CA ILE A 29 -2.01 12.44 6.30
C ILE A 29 -3.19 13.19 5.67
N LYS A 30 -4.44 12.83 6.01
CA LYS A 30 -5.68 13.36 5.37
C LYS A 30 -5.78 14.90 5.34
N ASP A 31 -5.16 15.57 6.32
CA ASP A 31 -5.21 17.02 6.45
C ASP A 31 -4.05 17.70 5.71
N GLU A 32 -3.05 16.93 5.28
CA GLU A 32 -1.83 17.40 4.64
C GLU A 32 -1.87 17.22 3.11
N PRO A 33 -1.31 18.16 2.33
CA PRO A 33 -1.13 17.99 0.90
C PRO A 33 0.12 17.15 0.62
N VAL A 34 0.00 15.83 0.76
CA VAL A 34 1.09 14.86 0.54
C VAL A 34 0.86 14.06 -0.74
N LEU A 35 1.93 13.91 -1.52
CA LEU A 35 2.04 12.99 -2.65
C LEU A 35 2.86 11.78 -2.23
N LEU A 36 2.42 10.58 -2.60
CA LEU A 36 3.06 9.30 -2.29
C LEU A 36 3.48 8.63 -3.61
N CYS A 37 4.76 8.35 -3.77
CA CYS A 37 5.31 7.64 -4.93
C CYS A 37 5.20 6.12 -4.73
N LEU A 38 4.56 5.43 -5.68
CA LEU A 38 4.38 3.98 -5.61
C LEU A 38 5.68 3.20 -5.86
N GLU A 39 6.61 3.77 -6.61
CA GLU A 39 7.91 3.17 -6.93
C GLU A 39 9.00 3.51 -5.90
N CYS A 40 8.76 4.49 -5.00
CA CYS A 40 9.77 5.04 -4.09
C CYS A 40 9.67 4.54 -2.65
N SER A 41 8.92 3.44 -2.42
CA SER A 41 8.65 2.86 -1.10
C SER A 41 7.78 3.73 -0.16
N ASP A 42 7.14 4.80 -0.65
CA ASP A 42 6.18 5.57 0.17
C ASP A 42 4.93 4.74 0.50
N VAL A 43 4.63 3.76 -0.35
CA VAL A 43 3.58 2.77 -0.16
C VAL A 43 4.18 1.37 -0.19
N ASP A 44 4.80 0.99 0.92
CA ASP A 44 5.52 -0.28 1.07
C ASP A 44 4.96 -1.08 2.28
N LEU A 45 4.47 -2.28 2.00
CA LEU A 45 3.88 -3.14 3.03
C LEU A 45 4.91 -3.65 4.03
N TYR A 46 6.15 -3.93 3.63
CA TYR A 46 7.19 -4.39 4.57
C TYR A 46 7.52 -3.29 5.58
N VAL A 47 7.65 -2.05 5.11
CA VAL A 47 7.87 -0.89 5.98
C VAL A 47 6.67 -0.67 6.90
N ALA A 48 5.45 -0.69 6.34
CA ALA A 48 4.24 -0.52 7.13
C ALA A 48 4.06 -1.65 8.18
N ALA A 49 4.30 -2.90 7.80
CA ALA A 49 4.14 -4.08 8.65
C ALA A 49 5.04 -4.05 9.90
N SER A 50 6.20 -3.37 9.84
CA SER A 50 7.12 -3.24 10.99
C SER A 50 6.48 -2.59 12.23
N ASN A 51 5.38 -1.84 12.05
CA ASN A 51 4.61 -1.24 13.14
C ASN A 51 3.24 -1.94 13.36
N HIS A 52 3.00 -3.07 12.71
CA HIS A 52 1.74 -3.82 12.73
C HIS A 52 2.00 -5.32 13.01
N GLU A 53 2.36 -5.63 14.26
CA GLU A 53 2.59 -7.02 14.73
C GLU A 53 1.40 -7.96 14.41
N GLU A 54 0.17 -7.43 14.44
CA GLU A 54 -1.04 -8.20 14.12
C GLU A 54 -1.03 -8.79 12.70
N LEU A 55 -0.41 -8.10 11.73
CA LEU A 55 -0.27 -8.61 10.38
C LEU A 55 0.70 -9.80 10.37
N GLU A 56 1.88 -9.65 10.98
CA GLU A 56 2.88 -10.72 11.03
C GLU A 56 2.31 -11.98 11.71
N ASP A 57 1.62 -11.82 12.83
CA ASP A 57 0.95 -12.91 13.53
C ASP A 57 -0.10 -13.60 12.65
N ALA A 58 -0.93 -12.82 11.95
CA ALA A 58 -1.93 -13.36 11.04
C ALA A 58 -1.29 -14.11 9.85
N LEU A 59 -0.14 -13.65 9.34
CA LEU A 59 0.57 -14.34 8.27
C LEU A 59 1.17 -15.66 8.77
N LYS A 60 1.82 -15.66 9.93
CA LYS A 60 2.44 -16.85 10.55
C LYS A 60 1.46 -18.00 10.78
N GLU A 61 0.17 -17.74 11.02
CA GLU A 61 -0.88 -18.78 11.10
C GLU A 61 -0.99 -19.69 9.86
N ASN A 62 -0.47 -19.23 8.72
CA ASN A 62 -0.49 -19.96 7.45
C ASN A 62 0.73 -20.86 7.25
N PHE A 63 1.74 -20.79 8.12
CA PHE A 63 2.99 -21.52 7.99
C PHE A 63 3.25 -22.48 9.15
N GLU A 64 4.19 -23.40 8.95
CA GLU A 64 4.77 -24.17 10.04
C GLU A 64 5.84 -23.32 10.74
N LEU A 65 5.82 -23.35 12.07
CA LEU A 65 6.75 -22.61 12.91
C LEU A 65 7.73 -23.57 13.59
N ASP A 66 8.96 -23.12 13.79
CA ASP A 66 9.97 -23.83 14.56
C ASP A 66 9.73 -23.70 16.08
N GLU A 67 10.65 -24.23 16.89
CA GLU A 67 10.56 -24.19 18.35
C GLU A 67 10.65 -22.77 18.95
N PHE A 68 11.12 -21.80 18.17
CA PHE A 68 11.24 -20.39 18.55
C PHE A 68 10.06 -19.55 18.05
N GLY A 69 9.14 -20.13 17.28
CA GLY A 69 8.00 -19.41 16.69
C GLY A 69 8.34 -18.72 15.36
N GLU A 70 9.45 -19.10 14.72
CA GLU A 70 9.87 -18.58 13.43
C GLU A 70 9.37 -19.45 12.28
N VAL A 71 9.09 -18.83 11.13
CA VAL A 71 8.59 -19.55 9.96
C VAL A 71 9.69 -20.44 9.38
N ILE A 72 9.39 -21.73 9.21
CA ILE A 72 10.34 -22.71 8.68
C ILE A 72 10.60 -22.47 7.19
N ASP A 73 9.54 -22.24 6.40
CA ASP A 73 9.64 -21.96 4.96
C ASP A 73 9.69 -20.45 4.70
N LEU A 74 10.87 -19.88 4.91
CA LEU A 74 11.09 -18.43 4.74
C LEU A 74 10.92 -17.95 3.30
N GLU A 75 11.20 -18.81 2.30
CA GLU A 75 11.04 -18.46 0.89
C GLU A 75 9.56 -18.27 0.56
N ALA A 76 8.71 -19.21 0.96
CA ALA A 76 7.27 -19.09 0.77
C ALA A 76 6.66 -17.91 1.56
N TYR A 77 7.19 -17.62 2.76
CA TYR A 77 6.76 -16.46 3.56
C TYR A 77 7.10 -15.14 2.87
N GLN A 78 8.31 -15.02 2.31
CA GLN A 78 8.73 -13.83 1.56
C GLN A 78 7.91 -13.65 0.29
N GLU A 79 7.66 -14.72 -0.47
CA GLU A 79 6.80 -14.68 -1.65
C GLU A 79 5.39 -14.18 -1.31
N LEU A 80 4.80 -14.68 -0.22
CA LEU A 80 3.50 -14.20 0.24
C LEU A 80 3.53 -12.70 0.54
N PHE A 81 4.57 -12.20 1.19
CA PHE A 81 4.69 -10.77 1.48
C PHE A 81 4.78 -9.91 0.21
N TYR A 82 5.51 -10.36 -0.82
CA TYR A 82 5.54 -9.68 -2.12
C TYR A 82 4.16 -9.62 -2.77
N GLU A 83 3.44 -10.74 -2.80
CA GLU A 83 2.07 -10.81 -3.34
C GLU A 83 1.09 -9.91 -2.57
N LEU A 84 1.25 -9.82 -1.24
CA LEU A 84 0.45 -8.93 -0.41
C LEU A 84 0.83 -7.47 -0.57
N ASN A 85 2.09 -7.14 -0.87
CA ASN A 85 2.51 -5.78 -1.15
C ASN A 85 1.82 -5.24 -2.42
N ASP A 86 1.79 -6.03 -3.49
CA ASP A 86 1.06 -5.67 -4.71
C ASP A 86 -0.42 -5.45 -4.41
N HIS A 87 -1.02 -6.32 -3.58
CA HIS A 87 -2.40 -6.13 -3.15
C HIS A 87 -2.60 -4.88 -2.29
N PHE A 88 -1.66 -4.55 -1.41
CA PHE A 88 -1.69 -3.38 -0.55
C PHE A 88 -1.67 -2.09 -1.36
N VAL A 89 -0.84 -2.02 -2.41
CA VAL A 89 -0.84 -0.91 -3.37
C VAL A 89 -2.20 -0.78 -4.07
N GLU A 90 -2.77 -1.89 -4.54
CA GLU A 90 -4.10 -1.88 -5.16
C GLU A 90 -5.21 -1.46 -4.18
N LEU A 91 -5.10 -1.83 -2.90
CA LEU A 91 -6.03 -1.38 -1.87
C LEU A 91 -5.98 0.14 -1.68
N HIS A 92 -4.81 0.77 -1.74
CA HIS A 92 -4.72 2.23 -1.70
C HIS A 92 -5.50 2.87 -2.84
N LYS A 93 -5.27 2.40 -4.08
CA LYS A 93 -5.94 2.90 -5.29
C LYS A 93 -7.46 2.72 -5.23
N LEU A 94 -7.94 1.59 -4.69
CA LEU A 94 -9.37 1.23 -4.69
C LEU A 94 -10.13 1.67 -3.42
N SER A 95 -9.42 2.09 -2.37
CA SER A 95 -10.02 2.45 -1.07
C SER A 95 -11.01 3.62 -1.14
N GLY A 96 -10.84 4.49 -2.13
CA GLY A 96 -11.56 5.76 -2.22
C GLY A 96 -11.03 6.85 -1.27
N TYR A 97 -9.91 6.60 -0.57
CA TYR A 97 -9.20 7.58 0.27
C TYR A 97 -8.16 8.38 -0.49
N PHE A 98 -7.64 7.82 -1.59
CA PHE A 98 -6.59 8.41 -2.40
C PHE A 98 -7.05 8.60 -3.85
N ASP A 99 -6.59 9.68 -4.47
CA ASP A 99 -6.62 9.83 -5.92
C ASP A 99 -5.34 9.23 -6.52
N PHE A 100 -5.49 8.51 -7.62
CA PHE A 100 -4.40 7.86 -8.33
C PHE A 100 -4.05 8.63 -9.61
N PHE A 101 -2.77 8.97 -9.74
CA PHE A 101 -2.21 9.69 -10.86
C PHE A 101 -1.18 8.78 -11.56
N PRO A 102 -1.51 8.20 -12.72
CA PRO A 102 -0.55 7.37 -13.45
C PRO A 102 0.66 8.18 -13.95
N GLU A 103 1.78 7.54 -14.22
CA GLU A 103 2.90 8.18 -14.92
C GLU A 103 2.45 8.83 -16.25
N GLY A 104 3.10 9.92 -16.64
CA GLY A 104 2.87 10.59 -17.92
C GLY A 104 2.75 12.10 -17.85
N VAL A 105 2.19 12.69 -18.91
CA VAL A 105 2.17 14.15 -19.11
C VAL A 105 0.85 14.76 -18.64
N TYR A 106 0.96 15.77 -17.78
CA TYR A 106 -0.13 16.54 -17.20
C TYR A 106 -0.06 18.01 -17.60
N ASP A 107 -1.20 18.68 -17.61
CA ASP A 107 -1.28 20.14 -17.72
C ASP A 107 -1.41 20.73 -16.32
N VAL A 108 -0.42 21.53 -15.92
CA VAL A 108 -0.33 22.16 -14.60
C VAL A 108 -0.17 23.65 -14.83
N ASN A 109 -1.19 24.43 -14.47
CA ASN A 109 -1.20 25.88 -14.65
C ASN A 109 -0.88 26.35 -16.09
N GLY A 110 -1.25 25.58 -17.11
CA GLY A 110 -0.97 25.86 -18.52
C GLY A 110 0.39 25.39 -19.02
N GLU A 111 1.17 24.72 -18.18
CA GLU A 111 2.46 24.12 -18.53
C GLU A 111 2.34 22.59 -18.60
N LYS A 112 2.90 22.00 -19.64
CA LYS A 112 3.00 20.54 -19.74
C LYS A 112 4.16 20.06 -18.88
N ARG A 113 3.86 19.23 -17.89
CA ARG A 113 4.84 18.60 -17.00
C ARG A 113 4.70 17.09 -17.06
N GLU A 114 5.81 16.38 -16.96
CA GLU A 114 5.85 14.92 -16.99
C GLU A 114 6.09 14.41 -15.57
N SER A 115 5.30 13.43 -15.15
CA SER A 115 5.50 12.63 -13.95
C SER A 115 6.10 11.31 -14.38
N GLU A 116 7.27 10.96 -13.82
CA GLU A 116 8.03 9.76 -14.19
C GLU A 116 7.54 8.49 -13.51
N THR A 117 6.62 8.61 -12.56
CA THR A 117 6.21 7.55 -11.62
C THR A 117 4.72 7.62 -11.34
N ASP A 118 4.13 6.49 -10.97
CA ASP A 118 2.76 6.45 -10.47
C ASP A 118 2.68 7.09 -9.07
N MET A 119 1.75 8.02 -8.90
CA MET A 119 1.59 8.77 -7.65
C MET A 119 0.20 8.57 -7.05
N LEU A 120 0.12 8.58 -5.73
CA LEU A 120 -1.12 8.73 -4.98
C LEU A 120 -1.12 10.08 -4.27
N ALA A 121 -2.31 10.63 -4.09
CA ALA A 121 -2.51 11.75 -3.20
C ALA A 121 -3.77 11.54 -2.37
N VAL A 122 -3.85 12.20 -1.21
CA VAL A 122 -5.10 12.28 -0.45
C VAL A 122 -6.20 12.81 -1.36
N LYS A 123 -7.33 12.11 -1.36
CA LYS A 123 -8.43 12.39 -2.28
C LYS A 123 -8.89 13.85 -2.22
N GLY A 124 -8.96 14.47 -3.38
CA GLY A 124 -9.43 15.83 -3.57
C GLY A 124 -8.40 16.91 -3.20
N LYS A 125 -7.17 16.58 -2.77
CA LYS A 125 -6.15 17.60 -2.46
C LYS A 125 -5.43 18.13 -3.69
N PHE A 126 -5.24 17.29 -4.70
CA PHE A 126 -4.50 17.63 -5.91
C PHE A 126 -5.33 17.38 -7.17
N TYR A 127 -5.06 18.13 -8.24
CA TYR A 127 -5.59 17.84 -9.58
C TYR A 127 -4.55 17.19 -10.51
N ALA A 128 -3.27 17.20 -10.13
CA ALA A 128 -2.17 16.55 -10.84
C ALA A 128 -1.07 16.16 -9.83
N PRO A 129 -0.15 15.23 -10.16
CA PRO A 129 0.85 14.71 -9.21
C PRO A 129 2.06 15.65 -9.03
N PHE A 130 1.81 16.91 -8.67
CA PHE A 130 2.84 17.92 -8.41
C PHE A 130 2.49 18.74 -7.18
N GLU A 131 3.49 19.12 -6.37
CA GLU A 131 3.30 19.83 -5.10
C GLU A 131 2.52 21.15 -5.24
N ASP A 132 2.63 21.81 -6.40
CA ASP A 132 1.95 23.06 -6.74
C ASP A 132 0.60 22.87 -7.45
N ALA A 133 0.18 21.65 -7.73
CA ALA A 133 -1.08 21.31 -8.39
C ALA A 133 -2.22 21.03 -7.40
N LEU A 134 -2.41 21.94 -6.44
CA LEU A 134 -3.43 21.84 -5.39
C LEU A 134 -4.82 22.22 -5.90
N ASN A 135 -5.85 21.55 -5.37
CA ASN A 135 -7.23 22.00 -5.53
C ASN A 135 -7.51 23.16 -4.56
N ASP A 136 -8.14 24.22 -5.07
CA ASP A 136 -8.65 25.36 -4.30
C ASP A 136 -9.85 24.99 -3.41
#